data_AF-A0A930F3N3-F1
#
_entry.id   AF-A0A930F3N3-F1
#
_cell.length_a   1.000
_cell.length_b   1.000
_cell.length_c   1.000
_cell.angle_alpha   90.00
_cell.angle_beta   90.00
_cell.angle_gamma   90.00
#
_symmetry.space_group_name_H-M   'P 1'
#
loop_
_entity.id
_entity.type
_entity.pdbx_description
1 polymer ?
#
loop_
_entity_poly.entity_id
_entity_poly.type
_entity_poly.pdbx_seq_one_letter_code
_entity_poly.pdbx_strand_id
1 'polypeptide(L)' 'MVGDRLLVKPNRFAIEVDGELCMPFIKESMDRCTFLYKHKERWLQFEYWLCNVDCATDEDVKKIKAFANYYFKYKGSE' A
#
# COMPACT_ATOMS: atom_id res chain seq x y z
N MET A 1 11.97 -21.21 -9.28
CA MET A 1 12.09 -19.80 -9.71
C MET A 1 10.73 -19.14 -9.58
N VAL A 2 10.41 -18.58 -8.41
CA VAL A 2 9.27 -17.65 -8.30
C VAL A 2 9.76 -16.36 -8.94
N GLY A 3 9.29 -16.11 -10.16
CA GLY A 3 9.65 -14.93 -10.92
C GLY A 3 9.16 -13.70 -10.18
N ASP A 4 10.08 -12.76 -9.96
CA ASP A 4 9.82 -11.38 -9.59
C ASP A 4 8.95 -10.75 -10.68
N ARG A 5 7.64 -11.03 -10.62
CA ARG A 5 6.64 -10.38 -11.46
C ARG A 5 6.39 -9.02 -10.83
N LEU A 6 7.21 -8.05 -11.23
CA LEU A 6 6.89 -6.62 -11.14
C LEU A 6 5.66 -6.35 -12.03
N LEU A 7 4.50 -6.78 -11.55
CA LEU A 7 3.22 -6.48 -12.17
C LEU A 7 2.94 -5.01 -11.92
N VAL A 8 2.95 -4.22 -12.99
CA VAL A 8 2.43 -2.85 -13.00
C VAL A 8 0.90 -2.90 -12.87
N LYS A 9 0.40 -3.36 -11.72
CA LYS A 9 -0.95 -3.12 -11.20
C LYS A 9 -1.00 -2.35 -9.85
N PRO A 10 -0.01 -1.53 -9.42
CA PRO A 10 -0.04 -0.86 -8.12
C PRO A 10 -1.11 0.25 -7.99
N ASN A 11 -1.77 0.66 -9.07
CA ASN A 11 -2.68 1.82 -9.05
C ASN A 11 -3.91 1.62 -8.14
N ARG A 12 -4.37 0.37 -7.92
CA ARG A 12 -5.59 0.14 -7.11
C ARG A 12 -5.40 0.47 -5.63
N PHE A 13 -4.16 0.37 -5.13
CA PHE A 13 -3.81 0.70 -3.75
C PHE A 13 -3.26 2.12 -3.60
N ALA A 14 -3.15 2.88 -4.69
CA ALA A 14 -2.73 4.27 -4.63
C ALA A 14 -3.73 5.11 -3.82
N ILE A 15 -3.18 6.07 -3.08
CA ILE A 15 -3.92 7.04 -2.29
C ILE A 15 -3.58 8.45 -2.77
N GLU A 16 -4.44 9.40 -2.46
CA GLU A 16 -4.18 10.83 -2.70
C GLU A 16 -3.76 11.46 -1.37
N VAL A 17 -2.58 12.08 -1.35
CA VAL A 17 -2.05 12.79 -0.18
C VAL A 17 -1.64 14.19 -0.64
N ASP A 18 -2.21 15.23 -0.03
CA ASP A 18 -2.00 16.63 -0.41
C ASP A 18 -2.27 16.95 -1.91
N GLY A 19 -3.19 16.22 -2.56
CA GLY A 19 -3.45 16.36 -4.00
C GLY A 19 -2.42 15.66 -4.90
N GLU A 20 -1.47 14.93 -4.34
CA GLU A 20 -0.49 14.13 -5.07
C GLU A 20 -0.83 12.63 -4.97
N LEU A 21 -0.67 11.91 -6.08
CA LEU A 21 -0.87 10.47 -6.11
C LEU A 21 0.31 9.75 -5.45
N CYS A 22 0.07 9.12 -4.31
CA CYS A 22 1.06 8.30 -3.61
C CYS A 22 0.79 6.81 -3.87
N MET A 23 1.66 6.20 -4.68
CA MET A 23 1.60 4.79 -5.03
C MET A 23 2.45 3.96 -4.07
N PRO A 24 1.93 2.84 -3.52
CA PRO A 24 2.75 1.99 -2.67
C PRO A 24 3.71 1.13 -3.49
N PHE A 25 4.91 0.94 -2.95
CA PHE A 25 5.72 -0.23 -3.28
C PHE A 25 5.15 -1.43 -2.52
N ILE A 26 4.92 -2.53 -3.23
CA ILE A 26 4.33 -3.73 -2.63
C ILE A 26 5.31 -4.89 -2.76
N LYS A 27 5.59 -5.54 -1.64
CA LYS A 27 6.37 -6.77 -1.59
C LYS A 27 5.48 -7.92 -1.16
N GLU A 28 5.35 -8.91 -2.02
CA GLU A 28 4.57 -10.12 -1.74
C GLU A 28 5.43 -11.14 -1.00
N SER A 29 4.82 -11.83 -0.04
CA SER A 29 5.38 -12.96 0.72
C SER A 29 4.31 -14.06 0.81
N MET A 30 4.66 -15.26 1.28
CA MET A 30 3.77 -16.44 1.21
C MET A 30 2.34 -16.19 1.70
N ASP A 31 2.18 -15.54 2.85
CA ASP A 31 0.89 -15.27 3.49
C ASP A 31 0.57 -13.78 3.67
N ARG A 32 1.47 -12.89 3.23
CA ARG A 32 1.37 -11.45 3.50
C ARG A 32 1.87 -10.61 2.36
N CYS A 33 1.33 -9.40 2.26
CA CYS A 33 1.85 -8.33 1.43
C CYS A 33 2.33 -7.18 2.32
N THR A 34 3.55 -6.72 2.09
CA THR A 34 4.07 -5.49 2.71
C THR A 34 3.81 -4.31 1.78
N PHE A 35 3.16 -3.28 2.30
CA PHE A 35 2.89 -2.02 1.61
C PHE A 35 3.81 -0.93 2.15
N LEU A 36 4.52 -0.24 1.25
CA LEU A 36 5.37 0.89 1.56
C LEU A 36 4.92 2.11 0.77
N TYR A 37 4.33 3.08 1.47
CA TYR A 37 3.98 4.38 0.91
C TYR A 37 5.06 5.39 1.27
N LYS A 38 5.50 6.17 0.29
CA LYS A 38 6.45 7.27 0.49
C LYS A 38 5.81 8.55 -0.03
N HIS A 39 5.71 9.56 0.83
CA HIS A 39 5.21 10.88 0.48
C HIS A 39 6.10 11.95 1.11
N LYS A 40 6.81 12.73 0.28
CA LYS A 40 7.80 13.72 0.71
C LYS A 40 8.83 13.08 1.66
N GLU A 41 8.97 13.60 2.87
CA GLU A 41 9.90 13.10 3.92
C GLU A 41 9.29 12.01 4.80
N ARG A 42 8.03 11.63 4.57
CA ARG A 42 7.30 10.66 5.38
C ARG A 42 7.21 9.32 4.65
N TRP A 43 7.40 8.24 5.39
CA TRP A 43 7.18 6.89 4.90
C TRP A 43 6.24 6.13 5.84
N LEU A 44 5.43 5.25 5.25
CA LEU A 44 4.59 4.32 5.97
C LEU A 44 4.86 2.92 5.43
N GLN A 45 5.23 2.01 6.31
CA GLN A 45 5.36 0.59 6.00
C GLN A 45 4.44 -0.22 6.91
N PHE A 46 3.67 -1.14 6.33
CA PHE A 46 2.87 -2.10 7.09
C PHE A 46 2.66 -3.40 6.31
N GLU A 47 2.42 -4.47 7.04
CA GLU A 47 2.04 -5.77 6.49
C GLU A 47 0.53 -5.94 6.54
N TYR A 48 -0.02 -6.62 5.54
CA TYR A 48 -1.42 -7.02 5.51
C TYR A 48 -1.51 -8.51 5.13
N TRP A 49 -2.37 -9.25 5.82
CA TRP A 49 -2.60 -10.67 5.55
C TRP A 49 -3.27 -10.82 4.19
N LEU A 50 -2.46 -11.23 3.22
CA LEU A 50 -2.85 -11.30 1.83
C LEU A 50 -1.86 -12.18 1.07
N CYS A 51 -2.32 -13.32 0.56
CA CYS A 51 -1.47 -14.28 -0.15
C CYS A 51 -0.79 -13.70 -1.39
N ASN A 52 -1.46 -12.79 -2.09
CA ASN A 52 -0.92 -11.99 -3.19
C ASN A 52 -1.83 -10.78 -3.48
N VAL A 53 -1.29 -9.76 -4.14
CA VAL A 53 -2.01 -8.53 -4.44
C VAL A 53 -3.22 -8.72 -5.34
N ASP A 54 -3.25 -9.74 -6.20
CA ASP A 54 -4.41 -10.05 -7.04
C ASP A 54 -5.56 -10.67 -6.24
N CYS A 55 -5.29 -11.28 -5.07
CA CYS A 55 -6.31 -11.84 -4.19
C CYS A 55 -7.06 -10.81 -3.33
N ALA A 56 -6.58 -9.56 -3.22
CA ALA A 56 -7.25 -8.62 -2.33
C ALA A 56 -8.61 -8.21 -2.89
N THR A 57 -9.62 -8.26 -2.02
CA THR A 57 -10.98 -7.84 -2.33
C THR A 57 -11.07 -6.30 -2.36
N ASP A 58 -12.17 -5.75 -2.90
CA ASP A 58 -12.44 -4.32 -2.80
C ASP A 58 -12.49 -3.82 -1.34
N GLU A 59 -12.89 -4.68 -0.40
CA GLU A 59 -12.89 -4.35 1.03
C GLU A 59 -11.46 -4.26 1.58
N ASP A 60 -10.58 -5.20 1.21
CA ASP A 60 -9.17 -5.13 1.59
C ASP A 60 -8.50 -3.88 1.04
N VAL A 61 -8.74 -3.58 -0.25
CA VAL A 61 -8.22 -2.36 -0.88
C VAL A 61 -8.70 -1.12 -0.13
N LYS A 62 -9.99 -1.05 0.24
CA LYS A 62 -10.53 0.06 1.04
C LYS A 62 -9.85 0.17 2.40
N LYS A 63 -9.67 -0.95 3.13
CA LYS A 63 -9.01 -0.96 4.46
C LYS A 63 -7.55 -0.51 4.38
N ILE A 64 -6.79 -1.05 3.44
CA ILE A 64 -5.38 -0.71 3.20
C ILE A 64 -5.26 0.79 2.88
N LYS A 65 -6.09 1.31 1.96
CA LYS A 65 -6.11 2.73 1.61
C LYS A 65 -6.54 3.62 2.78
N ALA A 66 -7.54 3.20 3.57
CA ALA A 66 -8.00 3.96 4.72
C ALA A 66 -6.92 4.08 5.79
N PHE A 67 -6.21 2.98 6.07
CA PHE A 67 -5.08 2.97 7.00
C PHE A 67 -3.97 3.92 6.55
N ALA A 68 -3.57 3.84 5.28
CA ALA A 68 -2.53 4.71 4.74
C ALA A 68 -2.93 6.20 4.74
N ASN A 69 -4.16 6.51 4.32
CA ASN A 69 -4.69 7.88 4.39
C ASN A 69 -4.73 8.41 5.83
N TYR A 70 -5.17 7.58 6.78
CA TYR A 70 -5.22 7.97 8.19
C TYR A 70 -3.82 8.33 8.71
N TYR A 71 -2.82 7.52 8.39
CA TYR A 71 -1.43 7.84 8.76
C TYR A 71 -0.98 9.17 8.18
N PHE A 72 -1.12 9.40 6.87
CA PHE A 72 -0.65 10.65 6.29
C PHE A 72 -1.45 11.87 6.73
N LYS A 73 -2.76 11.75 7.00
CA LYS A 73 -3.59 12.87 7.47
C LYS A 73 -3.42 13.23 8.94
N TYR A 74 -3.21 12.24 9.82
CA TYR A 74 -3.26 12.46 11.28
C TYR A 74 -1.92 12.27 11.99
N LYS A 75 -1.03 11.40 11.48
CA LYS A 75 0.30 11.13 12.09
C LYS A 75 1.40 12.09 11.61
N GLY A 76 1.04 13.22 11.00
CA GLY A 76 1.97 14.22 10.46
C GLY A 76 1.97 15.55 11.20
N SER A 77 1.16 15.67 12.25
CA SER A 77 1.04 16.87 13.09
C SER A 77 1.61 16.68 14.49
N GLU A 78 2.44 15.64 14.70
CA GLU A 78 3.19 15.45 15.94
C GLU A 78 4.59 16.07 15.83
#